data_AF-A0AAD7QZK4-F1
#
_entry.id   AF-A0AAD7QZK4-F1
#
_cell.length_a   1.000
_cell.length_b   1.000
_cell.length_c   1.000
_cell.angle_alpha   90.00
_cell.angle_beta   90.00
_cell.angle_gamma   90.00
#
_symmetry.space_group_name_H-M   'P 1'
#
loop_
_entity.id
_entity.type
_entity.pdbx_description
1 polymer ?
#
loop_
_entity_poly.entity_id
_entity_poly.type
_entity_poly.pdbx_seq_one_letter_code
_entity_poly.pdbx_strand_id
1 'polypeptide(L)'
;MEKLLKWSIENSQDVGTDPGSHQQKPPNPEVLAQLFGQPDDAQLMREAMNTILDPNADVDTKETAFDNLEMLVENLDNANNLESLDLWAPLIEQLVDPSPVFRKMACWVIGTAVQNNPKSQAALLMYPNAIPRLLHIAFKDTSKEARLKAMYSLSSAIRNHPTGYESFKNAEGWQTLLSIIRQEGLDKSDEETKNIPGSERHLYDSDEDIRRRSIFLLAGILSTEPLKDKIEILRSLSAVPSLLELLHVEGSYSAIEKVVQILLVIAKSQAGLTEEEKEGIRKGLRRAKDDGLLDLDETQNEELTAEWRLLEQELNSENNL
;
A
#
# COMPACT_ATOMS: atom_id res chain seq x y z
N MET A 1 13.32 -30.41 32.76
CA MET A 1 13.00 -30.98 34.10
C MET A 1 13.99 -30.54 35.18
N GLU A 2 15.30 -30.63 34.95
CA GLU A 2 16.32 -30.20 35.95
C GLU A 2 16.25 -28.72 36.34
N LYS A 3 15.94 -27.82 35.39
CA LYS A 3 15.82 -26.38 35.67
C LYS A 3 14.61 -26.03 36.57
N LEU A 4 13.50 -26.74 36.40
CA LEU A 4 12.30 -26.64 37.26
C LEU A 4 12.59 -27.11 38.69
N LEU A 5 13.33 -28.21 38.82
CA LEU A 5 13.78 -28.74 40.11
C LEU A 5 14.74 -27.77 40.81
N LYS A 6 15.71 -27.21 40.06
CA LYS A 6 16.66 -26.23 40.60
C LYS A 6 15.96 -24.96 41.09
N TRP A 7 15.03 -24.41 40.31
CA TRP A 7 14.25 -23.24 40.70
C TRP A 7 13.36 -23.51 41.93
N SER A 8 12.70 -24.68 41.96
CA SER A 8 11.88 -25.12 43.10
C SER A 8 12.72 -25.24 44.38
N ILE A 9 13.93 -25.77 44.29
CA ILE A 9 14.85 -25.85 45.44
C ILE A 9 15.30 -24.46 45.90
N GLU A 10 15.64 -23.56 44.98
CA GLU A 10 16.09 -22.19 45.28
C GLU A 10 14.99 -21.31 45.89
N ASN A 11 13.71 -21.56 45.58
CA ASN A 11 12.57 -20.79 46.09
C ASN A 11 11.75 -21.51 47.17
N SER A 12 12.14 -22.72 47.58
CA SER A 12 11.47 -23.47 48.66
C SER A 12 12.10 -23.28 50.04
N GLN A 13 13.18 -22.50 50.15
CA GLN A 13 13.77 -22.15 51.44
C GLN A 13 13.34 -20.76 51.88
N ASP A 14 12.13 -20.68 52.43
CA ASP A 14 11.84 -19.79 53.56
C ASP A 14 10.62 -20.31 54.33
N VAL A 15 10.80 -21.47 54.97
CA VAL A 15 9.90 -21.97 56.02
C VAL A 15 10.57 -21.69 57.37
N GLY A 16 10.95 -20.43 57.57
CA GLY A 16 11.41 -19.87 58.84
C GLY A 16 10.33 -18.97 59.41
N THR A 17 9.66 -19.46 60.45
CA THR A 17 8.80 -18.76 61.42
C THR A 17 8.80 -17.22 61.39
N ASP A 18 7.90 -16.61 60.62
CA ASP A 18 7.30 -15.31 60.96
C ASP A 18 5.94 -15.11 60.25
N PRO A 19 4.80 -14.85 60.95
CA PRO A 19 3.47 -14.84 60.34
C PRO A 19 3.13 -13.61 59.47
N GLY A 20 4.10 -12.75 59.12
CA GLY A 20 3.83 -11.39 58.63
C GLY A 20 4.52 -10.95 57.34
N SER A 21 5.40 -11.75 56.73
CA SER A 21 6.27 -11.25 55.64
C SER A 21 6.25 -12.10 54.37
N HIS A 22 5.07 -12.50 53.88
CA HIS A 22 4.95 -13.05 52.53
C HIS A 22 4.68 -11.94 51.51
N GLN A 23 5.66 -11.07 51.28
CA GLN A 23 5.74 -10.36 50.00
C GLN A 23 6.43 -11.30 49.01
N GLN A 24 5.63 -12.13 48.33
CA GLN A 24 6.09 -12.85 47.15
C GLN A 24 6.54 -11.80 46.13
N LYS A 25 7.86 -11.66 45.93
CA LYS A 25 8.38 -10.85 44.82
C LYS A 25 7.84 -11.47 43.53
N PRO A 26 7.27 -10.66 42.61
CA PRO A 26 6.81 -11.18 41.33
C PRO A 26 8.00 -11.87 40.64
N PRO A 27 7.80 -13.08 40.07
CA PRO A 27 8.89 -13.86 39.51
C PRO A 27 9.60 -13.11 38.37
N ASN A 28 10.92 -13.23 38.32
CA ASN A 28 11.77 -12.56 37.33
C ASN A 28 11.34 -12.97 35.90
N PRO A 29 10.98 -12.03 35.01
CA PRO A 29 10.56 -12.30 33.63
C PRO A 29 11.54 -13.16 32.82
N GLU A 30 12.85 -12.98 33.00
CA GLU A 30 13.87 -13.78 32.29
C GLU A 30 13.88 -15.24 32.76
N VAL A 31 13.60 -15.47 34.05
CA VAL A 31 13.54 -16.82 34.63
C VAL A 31 12.26 -17.51 34.19
N LEU A 32 11.13 -16.78 34.11
CA LEU A 32 9.87 -17.30 33.56
C LEU A 32 10.03 -17.68 32.08
N ALA A 33 10.65 -16.83 31.27
CA ALA A 33 10.94 -17.12 29.87
C ALA A 33 11.86 -18.35 29.68
N GLN A 34 12.84 -18.54 30.57
CA GLN A 34 13.68 -19.74 30.57
C GLN A 34 12.96 -21.01 31.06
N LEU A 35 11.90 -20.85 31.86
CA LEU A 35 11.14 -21.94 32.47
C LEU A 35 9.98 -22.43 31.59
N PHE A 36 9.28 -21.51 30.94
CA PHE A 36 8.11 -21.77 30.10
C PHE A 36 8.40 -21.72 28.59
N GLY A 37 9.59 -21.24 28.19
CA GLY A 37 9.90 -20.90 26.81
C GLY A 37 9.43 -19.47 26.48
N GLN A 38 10.01 -18.87 25.44
CA GLN A 38 9.40 -17.71 24.80
C GLN A 38 8.14 -18.18 24.07
N PRO A 39 7.02 -17.41 24.07
CA PRO A 39 5.89 -17.70 23.21
C PRO A 39 6.36 -17.88 21.77
N ASP A 40 5.83 -18.87 21.07
CA ASP A 40 6.09 -18.97 19.63
C ASP A 40 5.33 -17.86 18.89
N ASP A 41 5.80 -17.49 17.70
CA ASP A 41 5.24 -16.38 16.93
C ASP A 41 3.73 -16.60 16.65
N ALA A 42 3.29 -17.85 16.49
CA ALA A 42 1.89 -18.18 16.29
C ALA A 42 1.02 -17.84 17.52
N GLN A 43 1.54 -18.02 18.74
CA GLN A 43 0.88 -17.56 19.95
C GLN A 43 0.82 -16.03 20.00
N LEU A 44 1.93 -15.34 19.72
CA LEU A 44 1.98 -13.87 19.71
C LEU A 44 1.00 -13.26 18.70
N MET A 45 0.90 -13.85 17.50
CA MET A 45 -0.06 -13.41 16.47
C MET A 45 -1.52 -13.52 16.96
N ARG A 46 -1.87 -14.62 17.66
CA ARG A 46 -3.21 -14.79 18.24
C ARG A 46 -3.47 -13.80 19.36
N GLU A 47 -2.50 -13.58 20.24
CA GLU A 47 -2.61 -12.61 21.34
C GLU A 47 -2.80 -11.18 20.83
N ALA A 48 -2.07 -10.80 19.78
CA ALA A 48 -2.24 -9.53 19.10
C ALA A 48 -3.67 -9.38 18.54
N MET A 49 -4.17 -10.39 17.80
CA MET A 49 -5.53 -10.35 17.28
C MET A 49 -6.60 -10.32 18.37
N ASN A 50 -6.42 -11.08 19.46
CA ASN A 50 -7.34 -11.05 20.59
C ASN A 50 -7.41 -9.66 21.22
N THR A 51 -6.27 -8.97 21.33
CA THR A 51 -6.20 -7.60 21.86
C THR A 51 -6.88 -6.61 20.91
N ILE A 52 -6.67 -6.73 19.60
CA ILE A 52 -7.35 -5.93 18.56
C ILE A 52 -8.88 -6.05 18.70
N LEU A 53 -9.37 -7.28 18.91
CA LEU A 53 -10.80 -7.58 19.00
C LEU A 53 -11.44 -7.29 20.37
N ASP A 54 -10.66 -7.08 21.43
CA ASP A 54 -11.20 -6.85 22.78
C ASP A 54 -11.97 -5.51 22.83
N PRO A 55 -13.28 -5.50 23.10
CA PRO A 55 -14.04 -4.25 23.21
C PRO A 55 -13.64 -3.37 24.40
N ASN A 56 -12.88 -3.91 25.37
CA ASN A 56 -12.44 -3.18 26.56
C ASN A 56 -11.03 -2.59 26.44
N ALA A 57 -10.26 -2.99 25.42
CA ALA A 57 -8.94 -2.41 25.16
C ALA A 57 -9.08 -1.00 24.58
N ASP A 58 -8.28 -0.07 25.09
CA ASP A 58 -8.21 1.28 24.54
C ASP A 58 -7.52 1.33 23.16
N VAL A 59 -7.60 2.49 22.50
CA VAL A 59 -7.08 2.68 21.14
C VAL A 59 -5.57 2.44 21.10
N ASP A 60 -4.80 3.00 22.04
CA ASP A 60 -3.34 2.89 22.07
C ASP A 60 -2.88 1.43 22.25
N THR A 61 -3.59 0.67 23.10
CA THR A 61 -3.35 -0.76 23.32
C THR A 61 -3.62 -1.56 22.03
N LYS A 62 -4.71 -1.25 21.32
CA LYS A 62 -5.02 -1.90 20.04
C LYS A 62 -4.04 -1.52 18.94
N GLU A 63 -3.62 -0.27 18.86
CA GLU A 63 -2.59 0.19 17.93
C GLU A 63 -1.28 -0.57 18.16
N THR A 64 -0.85 -0.68 19.41
CA THR A 64 0.34 -1.47 19.78
C THR A 64 0.19 -2.94 19.37
N ALA A 65 -1.00 -3.53 19.54
CA ALA A 65 -1.27 -4.90 19.11
C ALA A 65 -1.20 -5.06 17.58
N PHE A 66 -1.72 -4.08 16.82
CA PHE A 66 -1.55 -4.07 15.37
C PHE A 66 -0.09 -3.93 14.95
N ASP A 67 0.69 -3.04 15.58
CA ASP A 67 2.13 -2.87 15.30
C ASP A 67 2.89 -4.18 15.55
N ASN A 68 2.59 -4.87 16.67
CA ASN A 68 3.19 -6.16 16.96
C ASN A 68 2.83 -7.22 15.92
N LEU A 69 1.56 -7.27 15.50
CA LEU A 69 1.13 -8.19 14.44
C LEU A 69 1.80 -7.87 13.10
N GLU A 70 1.92 -6.58 12.76
CA GLU A 70 2.57 -6.11 11.54
C GLU A 70 4.04 -6.55 11.48
N MET A 71 4.78 -6.35 12.58
CA MET A 71 6.18 -6.79 12.72
C MET A 71 6.33 -8.31 12.58
N LEU A 72 5.41 -9.08 13.18
CA LEU A 72 5.45 -10.54 13.08
C LEU A 72 5.25 -11.02 11.64
N VAL A 73 4.36 -10.39 10.88
CA VAL A 73 4.07 -10.76 9.48
C VAL A 73 5.08 -10.21 8.47
N GLU A 74 6.11 -9.47 8.89
CA GLU A 74 7.29 -9.22 8.05
C GLU A 74 8.04 -10.54 7.74
N ASN A 75 7.92 -11.54 8.63
CA ASN A 75 8.37 -12.89 8.36
C ASN A 75 7.37 -13.64 7.46
N LEU A 76 7.82 -14.16 6.32
CA LEU A 76 6.97 -14.85 5.35
C LEU A 76 6.28 -16.10 5.90
N ASP A 77 6.91 -16.86 6.80
CA ASP A 77 6.30 -18.04 7.41
C ASP A 77 5.16 -17.63 8.35
N ASN A 78 5.34 -16.57 9.13
CA ASN A 78 4.29 -16.00 9.97
C ASN A 78 3.15 -15.40 9.14
N ALA A 79 3.46 -14.63 8.10
CA ALA A 79 2.47 -14.11 7.15
C ALA A 79 1.62 -15.24 6.53
N ASN A 80 2.25 -16.37 6.24
CA ASN A 80 1.57 -17.56 5.71
C ASN A 80 0.72 -18.29 6.77
N ASN A 81 1.06 -18.14 8.06
CA ASN A 81 0.29 -18.69 9.17
C ASN A 81 -1.00 -17.92 9.46
N LEU A 82 -1.19 -16.69 8.97
CA LEU A 82 -2.45 -15.95 9.12
C LEU A 82 -3.67 -16.79 8.70
N GLU A 83 -3.52 -17.64 7.68
CA GLU A 83 -4.59 -18.53 7.23
C GLU A 83 -4.80 -19.73 8.15
N SER A 84 -3.73 -20.46 8.52
CA SER A 84 -3.87 -21.63 9.42
C SER A 84 -4.25 -21.25 10.86
N LEU A 85 -4.09 -19.99 11.22
CA LEU A 85 -4.48 -19.41 12.50
C LEU A 85 -5.86 -18.73 12.46
N ASP A 86 -6.57 -18.77 11.33
CA ASP A 86 -7.87 -18.12 11.11
C ASP A 86 -7.89 -16.60 11.38
N LEU A 87 -6.77 -15.91 11.12
CA LEU A 87 -6.58 -14.49 11.43
C LEU A 87 -6.93 -13.54 10.29
N TRP A 88 -7.06 -14.04 9.05
CA TRP A 88 -7.44 -13.19 7.91
C TRP A 88 -8.83 -12.59 8.05
N ALA A 89 -9.84 -13.39 8.37
CA ALA A 89 -11.22 -12.91 8.51
C ALA A 89 -11.34 -11.75 9.52
N PRO A 90 -10.88 -11.88 10.79
CA PRO A 90 -10.96 -10.78 11.74
C PRO A 90 -10.13 -9.57 11.31
N LEU A 91 -8.97 -9.76 10.67
CA LEU A 91 -8.15 -8.67 10.14
C LEU A 91 -8.86 -7.89 9.02
N ILE A 92 -9.54 -8.58 8.11
CA ILE A 92 -10.28 -7.97 7.00
C ILE A 92 -11.53 -7.22 7.49
N GLU A 93 -12.15 -7.67 8.60
CA GLU A 93 -13.23 -6.93 9.25
C GLU A 93 -12.79 -5.58 9.80
N GLN A 94 -11.52 -5.42 10.20
CA GLN A 94 -10.99 -4.13 10.64
C GLN A 94 -10.91 -3.08 9.50
N LEU A 95 -11.00 -3.49 8.23
CA LEU A 95 -11.03 -2.55 7.09
C LEU A 95 -12.32 -1.71 7.02
N VAL A 96 -13.38 -2.10 7.75
CA VAL A 96 -14.64 -1.34 7.82
C VAL A 96 -14.89 -0.76 9.21
N ASP A 97 -13.87 -0.77 10.07
CA ASP A 97 -13.99 -0.21 11.41
C ASP A 97 -14.26 1.30 11.35
N PRO A 98 -15.11 1.87 12.22
CA PRO A 98 -15.36 3.32 12.27
C PRO A 98 -14.08 4.14 12.49
N SER A 99 -13.09 3.59 13.19
CA SER A 99 -11.81 4.24 13.48
C SER A 99 -10.90 4.24 12.24
N PRO A 100 -10.50 5.41 11.71
CA PRO A 100 -9.53 5.48 10.60
C PRO A 100 -8.17 4.88 10.98
N VAL A 101 -7.82 4.91 12.26
CA VAL A 101 -6.61 4.31 12.80
C VAL A 101 -6.62 2.80 12.57
N PHE A 102 -7.71 2.12 12.91
CA PHE A 102 -7.79 0.65 12.77
C PHE A 102 -7.84 0.23 11.30
N ARG A 103 -8.54 1.00 10.45
CA ARG A 103 -8.48 0.79 8.99
C ARG A 103 -7.06 0.93 8.44
N LYS A 104 -6.34 1.99 8.83
CA LYS A 104 -4.92 2.22 8.48
C LYS A 104 -4.05 1.03 8.90
N MET A 105 -4.16 0.60 10.16
CA MET A 105 -3.36 -0.48 10.73
C MET A 105 -3.67 -1.83 10.06
N ALA A 106 -4.94 -2.13 9.83
CA ALA A 106 -5.36 -3.34 9.12
C ALA A 106 -4.82 -3.38 7.69
N CYS A 107 -4.92 -2.26 6.95
CA CYS A 107 -4.27 -2.14 5.63
C CYS A 107 -2.77 -2.42 5.72
N TRP A 108 -2.08 -1.89 6.74
CA TRP A 108 -0.64 -2.09 6.90
C TRP A 108 -0.29 -3.56 7.10
N VAL A 109 -0.89 -4.25 8.07
CA VAL A 109 -0.68 -5.69 8.31
C VAL A 109 -0.95 -6.50 7.04
N ILE A 110 -2.08 -6.27 6.37
CA ILE A 110 -2.44 -6.96 5.13
C ILE A 110 -1.38 -6.72 4.05
N GLY A 111 -0.98 -5.47 3.87
CA GLY A 111 -0.03 -5.07 2.82
C GLY A 111 1.35 -5.67 3.02
N THR A 112 1.81 -5.77 4.27
CA THR A 112 3.08 -6.42 4.63
C THR A 112 3.00 -7.92 4.44
N ALA A 113 1.94 -8.58 4.92
CA ALA A 113 1.78 -10.03 4.79
C ALA A 113 1.77 -10.53 3.34
N VAL A 114 1.19 -9.76 2.42
CA VAL A 114 1.07 -10.15 1.00
C VAL A 114 2.20 -9.61 0.11
N GLN A 115 3.07 -8.74 0.62
CA GLN A 115 4.15 -8.14 -0.18
C GLN A 115 5.11 -9.23 -0.67
N ASN A 116 5.21 -9.38 -2.00
CA ASN A 116 6.07 -10.38 -2.65
C ASN A 116 5.87 -11.80 -2.10
N ASN A 117 4.66 -12.13 -1.64
CA ASN A 117 4.32 -13.41 -1.02
C ASN A 117 3.11 -14.06 -1.72
N PRO A 118 3.34 -14.90 -2.75
CA PRO A 118 2.26 -15.52 -3.52
C PRO A 118 1.28 -16.36 -2.69
N LYS A 119 1.74 -16.96 -1.58
CA LYS A 119 0.89 -17.80 -0.73
C LYS A 119 -0.06 -16.94 0.10
N SER A 120 0.42 -15.87 0.73
CA SER A 120 -0.45 -14.91 1.44
C SER A 120 -1.32 -14.09 0.48
N GLN A 121 -0.84 -13.76 -0.72
CA GLN A 121 -1.68 -13.17 -1.78
C GLN A 121 -2.87 -14.08 -2.10
N ALA A 122 -2.61 -15.38 -2.37
CA ALA A 122 -3.67 -16.34 -2.65
C ALA A 122 -4.65 -16.50 -1.47
N ALA A 123 -4.13 -16.53 -0.23
CA ALA A 123 -4.97 -16.62 0.97
C ALA A 123 -5.90 -15.40 1.12
N LEU A 124 -5.38 -14.17 0.95
CA LEU A 124 -6.18 -12.95 0.98
C LEU A 124 -7.34 -12.99 -0.04
N LEU A 125 -7.11 -13.55 -1.23
CA LEU A 125 -8.10 -13.63 -2.30
C LEU A 125 -9.22 -14.65 -2.06
N MET A 126 -9.10 -15.51 -1.05
CA MET A 126 -10.22 -16.37 -0.63
C MET A 126 -11.35 -15.58 0.02
N TYR A 127 -11.10 -14.32 0.38
CA TYR A 127 -12.05 -13.40 1.01
C TYR A 127 -12.55 -12.37 -0.01
N PRO A 128 -13.77 -12.52 -0.57
CA PRO A 128 -14.24 -11.71 -1.69
C PRO A 128 -14.30 -10.20 -1.42
N ASN A 129 -14.44 -9.82 -0.14
CA ASN A 129 -14.54 -8.42 0.28
C ASN A 129 -13.17 -7.74 0.47
N ALA A 130 -12.05 -8.47 0.44
CA ALA A 130 -10.73 -7.90 0.74
C ALA A 130 -10.35 -6.79 -0.25
N ILE A 131 -10.31 -7.09 -1.55
CA ILE A 131 -9.95 -6.11 -2.58
C ILE A 131 -10.98 -4.97 -2.68
N PRO A 132 -12.31 -5.22 -2.70
CA PRO A 132 -13.30 -4.14 -2.69
C PRO A 132 -13.16 -3.18 -1.49
N ARG A 133 -12.89 -3.69 -0.27
CA ARG A 133 -12.71 -2.84 0.91
C ARG A 133 -11.42 -2.00 0.82
N LEU A 134 -10.32 -2.59 0.35
CA LEU A 134 -9.08 -1.84 0.13
C LEU A 134 -9.27 -0.74 -0.93
N LEU A 135 -10.00 -1.01 -2.02
CA LEU A 135 -10.35 -0.01 -3.03
C LEU A 135 -11.22 1.11 -2.44
N HIS A 136 -12.22 0.75 -1.63
CA HIS A 136 -13.08 1.72 -0.95
C HIS A 136 -12.26 2.65 -0.05
N ILE A 137 -11.38 2.09 0.80
CA ILE A 137 -10.51 2.90 1.66
C ILE A 137 -9.65 3.82 0.79
N ALA A 138 -8.93 3.28 -0.20
CA ALA A 138 -8.03 4.05 -1.05
C ALA A 138 -8.70 5.27 -1.72
N PHE A 139 -9.98 5.16 -2.06
CA PHE A 139 -10.71 6.22 -2.75
C PHE A 139 -11.53 7.14 -1.83
N LYS A 140 -12.18 6.61 -0.79
CA LYS A 140 -13.22 7.32 -0.03
C LYS A 140 -12.89 7.61 1.43
N ASP A 141 -11.82 7.04 1.98
CA ASP A 141 -11.48 7.25 3.38
C ASP A 141 -11.10 8.72 3.66
N THR A 142 -11.51 9.25 4.81
CA THR A 142 -11.16 10.61 5.22
C THR A 142 -9.72 10.72 5.73
N SER A 143 -9.09 9.62 6.14
CA SER A 143 -7.68 9.60 6.56
C SER A 143 -6.74 9.36 5.38
N LYS A 144 -5.83 10.30 5.15
CA LYS A 144 -4.74 10.18 4.16
C LYS A 144 -3.90 8.93 4.44
N GLU A 145 -3.56 8.67 5.70
CA GLU A 145 -2.72 7.56 6.12
C GLU A 145 -3.38 6.22 5.79
N ALA A 146 -4.68 6.09 6.06
CA ALA A 146 -5.46 4.91 5.69
C ALA A 146 -5.47 4.70 4.17
N ARG A 147 -5.69 5.76 3.38
CA ARG A 147 -5.65 5.70 1.91
C ARG A 147 -4.28 5.27 1.39
N LEU A 148 -3.20 5.83 1.93
CA LEU A 148 -1.84 5.49 1.55
C LEU A 148 -1.48 4.04 1.88
N LYS A 149 -1.92 3.54 3.05
CA LYS A 149 -1.74 2.14 3.42
C LYS A 149 -2.60 1.21 2.56
N ALA A 150 -3.85 1.56 2.25
CA ALA A 150 -4.67 0.80 1.33
C ALA A 150 -4.07 0.69 -0.07
N MET A 151 -3.53 1.79 -0.61
CA MET A 151 -2.80 1.77 -1.89
C MET A 151 -1.56 0.89 -1.85
N TYR A 152 -0.84 0.88 -0.73
CA TYR A 152 0.27 -0.04 -0.50
C TYR A 152 -0.21 -1.49 -0.50
N SER A 153 -1.27 -1.83 0.23
CA SER A 153 -1.81 -3.19 0.29
C SER A 153 -2.33 -3.66 -1.06
N LEU A 154 -3.05 -2.81 -1.81
CA LEU A 154 -3.50 -3.11 -3.17
C LEU A 154 -2.34 -3.43 -4.09
N SER A 155 -1.31 -2.57 -4.06
CA SER A 155 -0.10 -2.77 -4.85
C SER A 155 0.58 -4.10 -4.51
N SER A 156 0.73 -4.41 -3.22
CA SER A 156 1.31 -5.68 -2.76
C SER A 156 0.45 -6.89 -3.16
N ALA A 157 -0.88 -6.77 -3.11
CA ALA A 157 -1.80 -7.89 -3.37
C ALA A 157 -1.88 -8.29 -4.85
N ILE A 158 -1.72 -7.34 -5.78
CA ILE A 158 -1.99 -7.57 -7.21
C ILE A 158 -0.73 -7.64 -8.08
N ARG A 159 0.38 -7.02 -7.66
CA ARG A 159 1.62 -7.06 -8.46
C ARG A 159 2.15 -8.48 -8.57
N ASN A 160 2.55 -8.85 -9.78
CA ASN A 160 3.09 -10.17 -10.12
C ASN A 160 2.16 -11.34 -9.73
N HIS A 161 0.85 -11.08 -9.61
CA HIS A 161 -0.13 -12.07 -9.18
C HIS A 161 -1.38 -12.01 -10.07
N PRO A 162 -1.46 -12.83 -11.15
CA PRO A 162 -2.54 -12.74 -12.13
C PRO A 162 -3.95 -12.84 -11.54
N THR A 163 -4.16 -13.72 -10.56
CA THR A 163 -5.43 -13.86 -9.83
C THR A 163 -5.77 -12.61 -9.00
N GLY A 164 -4.76 -11.95 -8.44
CA GLY A 164 -4.93 -10.69 -7.72
C GLY A 164 -5.32 -9.55 -8.65
N TYR A 165 -4.66 -9.47 -9.82
CA TYR A 165 -5.04 -8.53 -10.87
C TYR A 165 -6.48 -8.75 -11.35
N GLU A 166 -6.90 -10.00 -11.59
CA GLU A 166 -8.29 -10.28 -11.99
C GLU A 166 -9.29 -9.93 -10.87
N SER A 167 -8.96 -10.17 -9.60
CA SER A 167 -9.79 -9.74 -8.47
C SER A 167 -9.95 -8.21 -8.43
N PHE A 168 -8.85 -7.47 -8.63
CA PHE A 168 -8.86 -6.01 -8.75
C PHE A 168 -9.71 -5.52 -9.93
N LYS A 169 -9.55 -6.14 -11.10
CA LYS A 169 -10.32 -5.80 -12.30
C LYS A 169 -11.82 -6.03 -12.07
N ASN A 170 -12.20 -7.15 -11.47
CA ASN A 170 -13.59 -7.51 -11.17
C ASN A 170 -14.22 -6.61 -10.10
N ALA A 171 -13.41 -6.01 -9.23
CA ALA A 171 -13.84 -5.07 -8.19
C ALA A 171 -13.85 -3.60 -8.66
N GLU A 172 -13.92 -3.33 -9.97
CA GLU A 172 -13.87 -1.97 -10.54
C GLU A 172 -12.60 -1.19 -10.16
N GLY A 173 -11.48 -1.92 -10.00
CA GLY A 173 -10.21 -1.35 -9.58
C GLY A 173 -9.66 -0.32 -10.57
N TRP A 174 -9.85 -0.52 -11.87
CA TRP A 174 -9.41 0.43 -12.90
C TRP A 174 -10.12 1.78 -12.78
N GLN A 175 -11.45 1.75 -12.61
CA GLN A 175 -12.28 2.93 -12.45
C GLN A 175 -11.88 3.69 -11.18
N THR A 176 -11.74 2.97 -10.07
CA THR A 176 -11.31 3.53 -8.79
C THR A 176 -9.92 4.18 -8.90
N LEU A 177 -8.95 3.48 -9.50
CA LEU A 177 -7.59 3.96 -9.68
C LEU A 177 -7.53 5.24 -10.52
N LEU A 178 -8.27 5.27 -11.64
CA LEU A 178 -8.33 6.45 -12.50
C LEU A 178 -9.06 7.62 -11.83
N SER A 179 -10.10 7.35 -11.05
CA SER A 179 -10.80 8.38 -10.26
C SER A 179 -9.85 9.04 -9.25
N ILE A 180 -8.99 8.25 -8.59
CA ILE A 180 -7.95 8.76 -7.68
C ILE A 180 -6.92 9.59 -8.47
N ILE A 181 -6.46 9.10 -9.62
CA ILE A 181 -5.46 9.79 -10.44
C ILE A 181 -5.97 11.15 -10.91
N ARG A 182 -7.24 11.22 -11.29
CA ARG A 182 -7.95 12.45 -11.70
C ARG A 182 -8.41 13.31 -10.53
N GLN A 183 -8.21 12.84 -9.30
CA GLN A 183 -8.66 13.50 -8.08
C GLN A 183 -10.18 13.78 -8.09
N GLU A 184 -10.95 12.85 -8.66
CA GLU A 184 -12.40 12.94 -8.70
C GLU A 184 -13.00 12.73 -7.30
N GLY A 185 -14.00 13.55 -6.95
CA GLY A 185 -14.71 13.42 -5.67
C GLY A 185 -13.97 14.01 -4.46
N LEU A 186 -12.90 14.78 -4.67
CA LEU A 186 -12.41 15.71 -3.66
C LEU A 186 -13.36 16.91 -3.61
N ASP A 187 -13.97 17.18 -2.46
CA ASP A 187 -14.72 18.41 -2.23
C ASP A 187 -13.76 19.58 -2.37
N LYS A 188 -13.95 20.40 -3.42
CA LYS A 188 -13.18 21.63 -3.66
C LYS A 188 -13.52 22.74 -2.65
N SER A 189 -14.03 22.41 -1.46
CA SER A 189 -14.54 23.37 -0.48
C SER A 189 -13.46 24.29 0.12
N ASP A 190 -12.18 23.99 -0.10
CA ASP A 190 -11.07 24.75 0.45
C ASP A 190 -10.51 25.79 -0.53
N GLU A 191 -11.35 26.49 -1.29
CA GLU A 191 -10.91 27.70 -2.00
C GLU A 191 -10.83 28.93 -1.08
N GLU A 192 -11.46 28.92 0.10
CA GLU A 192 -11.41 30.03 1.07
C GLU A 192 -10.09 30.08 1.86
N THR A 193 -9.36 28.98 1.99
CA THR A 193 -8.05 28.92 2.68
C THR A 193 -6.87 29.35 1.80
N LYS A 194 -7.06 29.57 0.49
CA LYS A 194 -6.00 30.01 -0.44
C LYS A 194 -5.48 31.43 -0.17
N ASN A 195 -6.20 32.24 0.61
CA ASN A 195 -5.89 33.67 0.79
C ASN A 195 -5.31 34.04 2.16
N ILE A 196 -4.73 33.09 2.92
CA ILE A 196 -4.02 33.40 4.17
C ILE A 196 -2.51 33.49 3.87
N PRO A 197 -1.90 34.69 3.84
CA PRO A 197 -0.45 34.81 3.69
C PRO A 197 0.23 34.24 4.93
N GLY A 198 1.02 33.18 4.78
CA GLY A 198 1.76 32.55 5.87
C GLY A 198 1.27 31.17 6.32
N SER A 199 0.23 30.59 5.68
CA SER A 199 -0.03 29.15 5.81
C SER A 199 0.94 28.39 4.90
N GLU A 200 2.08 27.99 5.45
CA GLU A 200 3.09 27.20 4.75
C GLU A 200 2.50 25.90 4.18
N ARG A 201 2.23 25.87 2.87
CA ARG A 201 2.37 24.75 1.91
C ARG A 201 1.89 23.31 2.24
N HIS A 202 1.27 23.01 3.37
CA HIS A 202 1.13 21.62 3.84
C HIS A 202 -0.25 20.96 3.66
N LEU A 203 -1.27 21.65 3.12
CA LEU A 203 -2.60 21.03 2.94
C LEU A 203 -2.93 20.58 1.50
N TYR A 204 -2.19 21.02 0.48
CA TYR A 204 -2.38 20.55 -0.90
C TYR A 204 -1.43 19.40 -1.31
N ASP A 205 -0.44 19.09 -0.46
CA ASP A 205 0.52 17.98 -0.61
C ASP A 205 -0.09 16.61 -0.16
N SER A 206 -1.33 16.62 0.35
CA SER A 206 -1.98 15.44 0.93
C SER A 206 -2.36 14.39 -0.13
N ASP A 207 -2.96 14.83 -1.23
CA ASP A 207 -3.47 13.95 -2.28
C ASP A 207 -2.47 13.66 -3.40
N GLU A 208 -1.41 14.47 -3.52
CA GLU A 208 -0.36 14.26 -4.53
C GLU A 208 0.38 12.94 -4.29
N ASP A 209 0.64 12.58 -3.04
CA ASP A 209 1.22 11.29 -2.67
C ASP A 209 0.34 10.11 -3.10
N ILE A 210 -0.97 10.24 -2.93
CA ILE A 210 -1.93 9.18 -3.25
C ILE A 210 -2.05 9.08 -4.77
N ARG A 211 -2.16 10.21 -5.48
CA ARG A 211 -2.15 10.29 -6.95
C ARG A 211 -0.87 9.65 -7.51
N ARG A 212 0.29 10.01 -6.97
CA ARG A 212 1.59 9.43 -7.32
C ARG A 212 1.61 7.91 -7.12
N ARG A 213 1.21 7.40 -5.95
CA ARG A 213 1.17 5.95 -5.71
C ARG A 213 0.22 5.23 -6.67
N SER A 214 -0.89 5.87 -7.04
CA SER A 214 -1.82 5.35 -8.04
C SER A 214 -1.23 5.29 -9.44
N ILE A 215 -0.48 6.32 -9.87
CA ILE A 215 0.28 6.31 -11.13
C ILE A 215 1.31 5.17 -11.12
N PHE A 216 2.01 4.96 -10.00
CA PHE A 216 2.99 3.88 -9.85
C PHE A 216 2.33 2.50 -9.91
N LEU A 217 1.13 2.34 -9.33
CA LEU A 217 0.37 1.11 -9.46
C LEU A 217 -0.08 0.87 -10.90
N LEU A 218 -0.56 1.92 -11.58
CA LEU A 218 -0.94 1.85 -12.98
C LEU A 218 0.23 1.41 -13.88
N ALA A 219 1.41 2.01 -13.67
CA ALA A 219 2.63 1.61 -14.37
C ALA A 219 3.00 0.14 -14.10
N GLY A 220 2.88 -0.32 -12.84
CA GLY A 220 3.10 -1.72 -12.48
C GLY A 220 2.08 -2.71 -13.08
N ILE A 221 0.82 -2.29 -13.25
CA ILE A 221 -0.19 -3.10 -13.94
C ILE A 221 0.18 -3.25 -15.42
N LEU A 222 0.68 -2.18 -16.05
CA LEU A 222 1.08 -2.15 -17.46
C LEU A 222 2.49 -2.70 -17.71
N SER A 223 3.23 -3.10 -16.68
CA SER A 223 4.51 -3.78 -16.85
C SER A 223 4.36 -5.31 -17.02
N THR A 224 3.12 -5.81 -17.16
CA THR A 224 2.82 -7.25 -17.27
C THR A 224 1.85 -7.53 -18.41
N GLU A 225 2.00 -8.67 -19.08
CA GLU A 225 1.11 -9.13 -20.15
C GLU A 225 -0.21 -9.72 -19.61
N PRO A 226 -1.29 -9.80 -20.42
CA PRO A 226 -1.43 -9.25 -21.78
C PRO A 226 -1.68 -7.73 -21.77
N LEU A 227 -0.94 -6.97 -22.59
CA LEU A 227 -1.08 -5.51 -22.68
C LEU A 227 -2.31 -5.06 -23.46
N LYS A 228 -2.72 -5.82 -24.48
CA LYS A 228 -3.82 -5.45 -25.37
C LYS A 228 -5.10 -5.09 -24.59
N ASP A 229 -5.57 -6.00 -23.75
CA ASP A 229 -6.79 -5.83 -22.96
C ASP A 229 -6.68 -4.65 -21.98
N LYS A 230 -5.49 -4.46 -21.38
CA LYS A 230 -5.23 -3.36 -20.43
C LYS A 230 -5.28 -2.00 -21.12
N ILE A 231 -4.75 -1.90 -22.33
CA ILE A 231 -4.78 -0.68 -23.14
C ILE A 231 -6.20 -0.39 -23.64
N GLU A 232 -6.96 -1.42 -24.02
CA GLU A 232 -8.38 -1.28 -24.37
C GLU A 232 -9.20 -0.75 -23.18
N ILE A 233 -8.93 -1.23 -21.96
CA ILE A 233 -9.54 -0.70 -20.73
C ILE A 233 -9.17 0.78 -20.54
N LEU A 234 -7.90 1.14 -20.63
CA LEU A 234 -7.46 2.54 -20.51
C LEU A 234 -8.18 3.47 -21.50
N ARG A 235 -8.32 3.05 -22.75
CA ARG A 235 -9.00 3.82 -23.79
C ARG A 235 -10.49 3.93 -23.53
N SER A 236 -11.15 2.83 -23.16
CA SER A 236 -12.59 2.84 -22.84
C SER A 236 -12.92 3.72 -21.63
N LEU A 237 -11.97 3.89 -20.71
CA LEU A 237 -12.09 4.79 -19.57
C LEU A 237 -11.57 6.20 -19.84
N SER A 238 -11.16 6.54 -21.07
CA SER A 238 -10.58 7.84 -21.44
C SER A 238 -9.37 8.24 -20.56
N ALA A 239 -8.51 7.27 -20.23
CA ALA A 239 -7.37 7.50 -19.36
C ALA A 239 -6.21 8.24 -20.05
N VAL A 240 -5.98 8.00 -21.35
CA VAL A 240 -4.84 8.58 -22.07
C VAL A 240 -4.85 10.10 -22.07
N PRO A 241 -5.97 10.81 -22.35
CA PRO A 241 -6.01 12.27 -22.21
C PRO A 241 -5.68 12.76 -20.79
N SER A 242 -6.19 12.09 -19.75
CA SER A 242 -5.87 12.43 -18.36
C SER A 242 -4.38 12.25 -18.03
N LEU A 243 -3.75 11.18 -18.55
CA LEU A 243 -2.31 10.95 -18.39
C LEU A 243 -1.49 12.06 -19.06
N LEU A 244 -1.92 12.55 -20.24
CA LEU A 244 -1.25 13.67 -20.91
C LEU A 244 -1.36 14.97 -20.12
N GLU A 245 -2.49 15.22 -19.48
CA GLU A 245 -2.66 16.38 -18.61
C GLU A 245 -1.68 16.34 -17.42
N LEU A 246 -1.43 15.16 -16.85
CA LEU A 246 -0.48 14.97 -15.74
C LEU A 246 0.96 15.34 -16.10
N LEU A 247 1.37 15.31 -17.37
CA LEU A 247 2.69 15.80 -17.79
C LEU A 247 2.91 17.29 -17.46
N HIS A 248 1.84 18.03 -17.15
CA HIS A 248 1.87 19.46 -16.86
C HIS A 248 1.45 19.82 -15.44
N VAL A 249 0.48 19.10 -14.89
CA VAL A 249 -0.11 19.44 -13.57
C VAL A 249 0.56 18.70 -12.42
N GLU A 250 1.29 17.62 -12.69
CA GLU A 250 1.96 16.84 -11.67
C GLU A 250 3.28 17.50 -11.25
N GLY A 251 3.46 17.76 -9.96
CA GLY A 251 4.70 18.34 -9.43
C GLY A 251 5.83 17.33 -9.24
N SER A 252 5.50 16.04 -9.13
CA SER A 252 6.48 14.98 -8.88
C SER A 252 7.14 14.49 -10.18
N TYR A 253 8.44 14.76 -10.35
CA TYR A 253 9.24 14.22 -11.46
C TYR A 253 9.15 12.70 -11.57
N SER A 254 9.17 11.98 -10.45
CA SER A 254 9.05 10.52 -10.45
C SER A 254 7.66 10.04 -10.92
N ALA A 255 6.62 10.84 -10.71
CA ALA A 255 5.29 10.53 -11.23
C ALA A 255 5.20 10.81 -12.73
N ILE A 256 5.77 11.93 -13.20
CA ILE A 256 5.88 12.25 -14.63
C ILE A 256 6.64 11.15 -15.38
N GLU A 257 7.74 10.65 -14.81
CA GLU A 257 8.48 9.50 -15.33
C GLU A 257 7.57 8.29 -15.52
N LYS A 258 6.80 7.91 -14.49
CA LYS A 258 5.86 6.79 -14.61
C LYS A 258 4.77 7.04 -15.63
N VAL A 259 4.29 8.27 -15.81
CA VAL A 259 3.36 8.62 -16.89
C VAL A 259 4.00 8.41 -18.26
N VAL A 260 5.26 8.83 -18.45
CA VAL A 260 5.98 8.62 -19.71
C VAL A 260 6.23 7.14 -19.98
N GLN A 261 6.59 6.36 -18.97
CA GLN A 261 6.69 4.90 -19.08
C GLN A 261 5.37 4.28 -19.55
N ILE A 262 4.25 4.71 -18.98
CA ILE A 262 2.91 4.25 -19.39
C ILE A 262 2.66 4.57 -20.86
N LEU A 263 2.92 5.80 -21.30
CA LEU A 263 2.74 6.22 -22.70
C LEU A 263 3.66 5.45 -23.65
N LEU A 264 4.90 5.19 -23.24
CA LEU A 264 5.87 4.40 -24.01
C LEU A 264 5.44 2.95 -24.14
N VAL A 265 4.88 2.34 -23.08
CA VAL A 265 4.31 1.00 -23.13
C VAL A 265 3.17 0.94 -24.14
N ILE A 266 2.28 1.94 -24.16
CA ILE A 266 1.19 2.01 -25.15
C ILE A 266 1.77 2.12 -26.56
N ALA A 267 2.74 3.00 -26.77
CA ALA A 267 3.39 3.22 -28.07
C ALA A 267 4.05 1.96 -28.64
N LYS A 268 4.79 1.22 -27.80
CA LYS A 268 5.48 -0.01 -28.20
C LYS A 268 4.57 -1.24 -28.28
N SER A 269 3.37 -1.17 -27.74
CA SER A 269 2.41 -2.27 -27.80
C SER A 269 1.91 -2.47 -29.24
N GLN A 270 1.40 -3.67 -29.53
CA GLN A 270 0.72 -3.94 -30.81
C GLN A 270 -0.52 -3.05 -31.04
N ALA A 271 -1.09 -2.48 -29.97
CA ALA A 271 -2.22 -1.57 -30.09
C ALA A 271 -1.82 -0.18 -30.60
N GLY A 272 -0.52 0.16 -30.54
CA GLY A 272 0.08 1.43 -30.97
C GLY A 272 -0.57 2.67 -30.34
N LEU A 273 -0.20 3.86 -30.81
CA LEU A 273 -0.87 5.13 -30.50
C LEU A 273 -1.79 5.55 -31.65
N THR A 274 -2.95 6.13 -31.33
CA THR A 274 -3.81 6.80 -32.32
C THR A 274 -3.21 8.15 -32.73
N GLU A 275 -3.64 8.72 -33.86
CA GLU A 275 -3.15 10.04 -34.31
C GLU A 275 -3.49 11.17 -33.32
N GLU A 276 -4.64 11.09 -32.65
CA GLU A 276 -5.01 12.02 -31.59
C GLU A 276 -4.10 11.89 -30.37
N GLU A 277 -3.80 10.66 -29.94
CA GLU A 277 -2.87 10.39 -28.84
C GLU A 277 -1.46 10.88 -29.20
N LYS A 278 -0.98 10.64 -30.43
CA LYS A 278 0.33 11.13 -30.91
C LYS A 278 0.42 12.65 -30.87
N GLU A 279 -0.60 13.37 -31.36
CA GLU A 279 -0.58 14.84 -31.32
C GLU A 279 -0.67 15.38 -29.89
N GLY A 280 -1.50 14.75 -29.05
CA GLY A 280 -1.59 15.07 -27.63
C GLY A 280 -0.24 14.91 -26.91
N ILE A 281 0.45 13.78 -27.15
CA ILE A 281 1.80 13.56 -26.63
C ILE A 281 2.76 14.62 -27.16
N ARG A 282 2.83 14.88 -28.47
CA ARG A 282 3.73 15.90 -29.03
C ARG A 282 3.51 17.27 -28.40
N LYS A 283 2.26 17.68 -28.19
CA LYS A 283 1.92 18.93 -27.51
C LYS A 283 2.38 18.92 -26.05
N GLY A 284 2.17 17.80 -25.35
CA GLY A 284 2.60 17.61 -23.98
C GLY A 284 4.13 17.68 -23.84
N LEU A 285 4.86 16.97 -24.70
CA LEU A 285 6.32 16.96 -24.66
C LEU A 285 6.90 18.36 -24.92
N ARG A 286 6.38 19.08 -25.93
CA ARG A 286 6.80 20.46 -26.24
C ARG A 286 6.63 21.38 -25.03
N ARG A 287 5.47 21.34 -24.38
CA ARG A 287 5.20 22.19 -23.23
C ARG A 287 6.05 21.83 -22.01
N ALA A 288 6.25 20.54 -21.72
CA ALA A 288 7.14 20.13 -20.62
C ALA A 288 8.60 20.59 -20.85
N LYS A 289 9.04 20.65 -22.12
CA LYS A 289 10.31 21.26 -22.49
C LYS A 289 10.33 22.76 -22.20
N ASP A 290 9.30 23.48 -22.62
CA ASP A 290 9.17 24.93 -22.39
C ASP A 290 9.11 25.28 -20.90
N ASP A 291 8.51 24.40 -20.09
CA ASP A 291 8.42 24.52 -18.62
C ASP A 291 9.74 24.16 -17.90
N GLY A 292 10.80 23.79 -18.63
CA GLY A 292 12.11 23.46 -18.08
C GLY A 292 12.16 22.12 -17.31
N LEU A 293 11.09 21.31 -17.37
CA LEU A 293 11.05 19.97 -16.77
C LEU A 293 12.05 19.01 -17.43
N LEU A 294 12.51 19.35 -18.63
CA LEU A 294 13.43 18.57 -19.47
C LEU A 294 14.78 19.25 -19.70
N ASP A 295 14.96 20.47 -19.19
CA ASP A 295 16.25 21.18 -19.18
C ASP A 295 17.07 20.80 -17.94
N LEU A 296 16.86 19.58 -17.43
CA LEU A 296 17.72 19.00 -16.43
C LEU A 296 19.05 18.70 -17.13
N ASP A 297 20.10 19.42 -16.76
CA ASP A 297 21.49 19.04 -17.05
C ASP A 297 21.60 17.52 -16.92
N GLU A 298 22.34 16.87 -17.83
CA GLU A 298 22.48 15.40 -18.00
C GLU A 298 22.85 14.63 -16.70
N THR A 299 22.97 15.30 -15.56
CA THR A 299 23.34 14.77 -14.25
C THR A 299 22.19 14.59 -13.26
N GLN A 300 20.97 15.12 -13.47
CA GLN A 300 19.89 15.04 -12.47
C GLN A 300 18.77 14.02 -12.77
N ASN A 301 18.51 13.64 -14.03
CA ASN A 301 17.54 12.58 -14.35
C ASN A 301 17.78 11.93 -15.73
N GLU A 302 18.85 11.14 -15.87
CA GLU A 302 19.23 10.44 -17.11
C GLU A 302 18.13 9.48 -17.60
N GLU A 303 17.45 8.78 -16.68
CA GLU A 303 16.43 7.78 -17.00
C GLU A 303 15.17 8.41 -17.62
N LEU A 304 14.63 9.46 -17.00
CA LEU A 304 13.50 10.21 -17.57
C LEU A 304 13.86 10.73 -18.97
N THR A 305 15.03 11.34 -19.11
CA THR A 305 15.50 11.88 -20.39
C THR A 305 15.60 10.79 -21.46
N ALA A 306 16.06 9.58 -21.10
CA ALA A 306 16.16 8.45 -22.02
C ALA A 306 14.77 7.94 -22.47
N GLU A 307 13.83 7.80 -21.53
CA GLU A 307 12.47 7.33 -21.84
C GLU A 307 11.70 8.33 -22.71
N TRP A 308 11.91 9.62 -22.47
CA TRP A 308 11.37 10.69 -23.31
C TRP A 308 11.89 10.61 -24.74
N ARG A 309 13.21 10.45 -24.92
CA ARG A 309 13.82 10.28 -26.25
C ARG A 309 13.27 9.05 -26.96
N LEU A 310 13.06 7.95 -26.23
CA LEU A 310 12.44 6.74 -26.78
C LEU A 310 10.99 7.00 -27.20
N LEU A 311 10.21 7.71 -26.39
CA LEU A 311 8.83 8.07 -26.75
C LEU A 311 8.80 8.97 -27.98
N GLU A 312 9.68 9.96 -28.09
CA GLU A 312 9.83 10.79 -29.30
C GLU A 312 10.19 9.96 -30.54
N GLN A 313 11.07 8.96 -30.40
CA GLN A 313 11.41 8.05 -31.49
C GLN A 313 10.17 7.26 -31.93
N GLU A 314 9.39 6.70 -31.00
CA GLU A 314 8.16 5.97 -31.31
C GLU A 314 7.05 6.86 -31.91
N LEU A 315 7.04 8.17 -31.64
CA LEU A 315 6.11 9.12 -32.26
C LEU A 315 6.50 9.49 -33.70
N ASN A 316 7.78 9.37 -34.03
CA ASN A 316 8.36 9.78 -35.31
C ASN A 316 8.67 8.59 -36.22
N SER A 317 8.70 7.36 -35.69
CA SER A 317 8.56 6.17 -36.50
C SER A 317 7.16 6.24 -37.13
N GLU A 318 7.11 6.62 -38.41
CA GLU A 318 5.98 6.25 -39.26
C GLU A 318 5.78 4.75 -39.02
N ASN A 319 4.61 4.34 -38.53
CA ASN A 319 4.33 2.93 -38.32
C ASN A 319 4.64 2.18 -39.62
N ASN A 320 5.76 1.48 -39.65
CA ASN A 320 5.97 0.34 -40.52
C ASN A 320 5.04 -0.76 -40.00
N LEU A 321 3.76 -0.66 -40.35
CA LEU A 321 2.76 -1.74 -40.39
C LEU A 321 1.50 -1.21 -41.06
#